data_AF-A0A2E8VA76-F1
#
_entry.id   AF-A0A2E8VA76-F1
#
_cell.length_a   1.000
_cell.length_b   1.000
_cell.length_c   1.000
_cell.angle_alpha   90.00
_cell.angle_beta   90.00
_cell.angle_gamma   90.00
#
_symmetry.space_group_name_H-M   'P 1'
#
loop_
_entity.id
_entity.type
_entity.pdbx_description
1 polymer ?
#
loop_
_entity_poly.entity_id
_entity_poly.type
_entity_poly.pdbx_seq_one_letter_code
_entity_poly.pdbx_strand_id
1 'polypeptide(L)' 'MGKGDKKTKRGKIINKSYGVLRKRKKNKVKSKALKQKK' A
#
# COMPACT_ATOMS: atom_id res chain seq x y z
N MET A 1 0.28 -14.81 7.65
CA MET A 1 -0.96 -14.34 6.97
C MET A 1 -0.87 -14.65 5.47
N GLY A 2 -1.86 -15.37 4.95
CA GLY A 2 -1.84 -15.95 3.61
C GLY A 2 -2.23 -14.98 2.48
N LYS A 3 -2.26 -15.49 1.25
CA LYS A 3 -2.62 -14.73 0.04
C LYS A 3 -4.11 -14.31 0.01
N GLY A 4 -4.99 -14.98 0.75
CA GLY A 4 -6.41 -14.62 0.85
C GLY A 4 -6.70 -13.46 1.80
N ASP A 5 -5.75 -13.06 2.64
CA ASP A 5 -5.99 -12.05 3.66
C ASP A 5 -5.89 -10.62 3.10
N LYS A 6 -7.06 -10.00 2.91
CA LYS A 6 -7.22 -8.61 2.42
C LYS A 6 -6.61 -7.57 3.34
N LYS A 7 -6.28 -7.89 4.60
CA LYS A 7 -5.62 -6.99 5.55
C LYS A 7 -4.10 -6.98 5.39
N THR A 8 -3.52 -7.78 4.50
CA THR A 8 -2.07 -7.77 4.24
C THR A 8 -1.68 -7.12 2.92
N LYS A 9 -0.41 -6.71 2.81
CA LYS A 9 0.16 -6.26 1.53
C LYS A 9 0.07 -7.36 0.46
N ARG A 10 0.37 -8.62 0.81
CA ARG A 10 0.33 -9.77 -0.12
C ARG A 10 -1.10 -10.04 -0.61
N GLY A 11 -2.08 -10.12 0.28
CA GLY A 11 -3.47 -10.34 -0.14
C GLY A 11 -4.06 -9.17 -0.93
N LYS A 12 -3.66 -7.93 -0.64
CA LYS A 12 -4.01 -6.77 -1.48
C LYS A 12 -3.36 -6.82 -2.87
N ILE A 13 -2.18 -7.42 -3.03
CA ILE A 13 -1.55 -7.61 -4.35
C ILE A 13 -2.37 -8.61 -5.18
N ILE A 14 -2.68 -9.77 -4.60
CA ILE A 14 -3.41 -10.84 -5.28
C ILE A 14 -4.84 -10.42 -5.61
N ASN A 15 -5.54 -9.82 -4.65
CA ASN A 15 -6.92 -9.34 -4.85
C ASN A 15 -7.01 -8.02 -5.63
N LYS A 16 -5.91 -7.55 -6.23
CA LYS A 16 -5.81 -6.32 -7.04
C LYS A 16 -6.34 -5.03 -6.37
N SER A 17 -6.59 -5.02 -5.06
CA SER A 17 -7.11 -3.87 -4.32
C SER A 17 -6.00 -2.98 -3.74
N TYR A 18 -6.34 -1.72 -3.44
CA TYR A 18 -5.39 -0.75 -2.86
C TYR A 18 -5.73 -0.43 -1.40
N GLY A 19 -4.80 0.24 -0.72
CA GLY A 19 -5.05 0.79 0.62
C GLY A 19 -3.73 1.22 1.27
N VAL A 20 -3.77 1.44 2.59
CA VAL A 20 -2.60 1.90 3.36
C VAL A 20 -1.37 1.00 3.15
N LEU A 21 -1.57 -0.32 3.11
CA LEU A 21 -0.51 -1.32 2.95
C LEU A 21 -0.08 -1.57 1.49
N ARG A 22 -0.98 -1.33 0.52
CA ARG A 22 -0.68 -1.36 -0.93
C ARG A 22 -1.04 -0.02 -1.55
N LYS A 23 -0.20 0.98 -1.30
CA LYS A 23 -0.37 2.34 -1.83
C LYS A 23 -0.18 2.36 -3.35
N ARG A 24 -0.99 3.17 -4.03
CA ARG A 24 -0.77 3.54 -5.45
C ARG A 24 0.52 4.34 -5.60
N LYS A 25 1.16 4.28 -6.78
CA LYS A 25 2.41 5.01 -7.07
C LYS A 25 2.31 6.50 -6.72
N LYS A 26 1.20 7.17 -7.12
CA LYS A 26 0.93 8.59 -6.79
C LYS A 26 0.96 8.88 -5.28
N ASN A 27 0.41 7.97 -4.47
CA ASN A 27 0.36 8.15 -3.01
C ASN A 27 1.68 7.78 -2.33
N LYS A 28 2.54 6.96 -2.97
CA LYS A 28 3.91 6.72 -2.49
C LYS A 28 4.76 8.00 -2.60
N VAL A 29 4.64 8.72 -3.72
CA VAL A 29 5.34 10.00 -3.94
C VAL A 29 4.92 11.03 -2.89
N LYS A 30 3.60 11.22 -2.68
CA LYS A 30 3.08 12.11 -1.63
C LYS A 30 3.60 11.76 -0.23
N SER A 31 3.62 10.47 0.13
CA SER A 31 4.15 10.07 1.44
C SER A 31 5.66 10.28 1.59
N LYS A 32 6.43 10.15 0.50
CA LYS A 32 7.89 10.42 0.53
C LYS A 32 8.16 11.91 0.67
N ALA A 33 7.47 12.75 -0.10
CA ALA A 33 7.56 14.20 -0.01
C ALA A 33 7.16 14.73 1.38
N LEU A 34 6.11 14.16 1.97
CA LEU A 34 5.70 14.52 3.34
C LEU A 34 6.72 14.06 4.40
N LYS A 35 7.35 12.90 4.21
CA LYS A 35 8.38 12.38 5.13
C LYS A 35 9.70 13.16 5.03
N GLN A 36 10.00 13.77 3.88
CA GLN A 36 11.20 14.59 3.70
C GLN A 36 11.06 16.02 4.24
N LYS A 37 9.82 16.50 4.44
CA LYS A 37 9.52 17.83 5.01
C LYS A 37 9.42 17.83 6.54
N LYS A 38 9.57 16.67 7.19
CA LYS A 38 9.46 16.49 8.64
C LYS A 38 10.78 15.95 9.16
#